data_AF-X1GY83-F1
#
_entry.id   AF-X1GY83-F1
#
_cell.length_a   1.000
_cell.length_b   1.000
_cell.length_c   1.000
_cell.angle_alpha   90.00
_cell.angle_beta   90.00
_cell.angle_gamma   90.00
#
_symmetry.space_group_name_H-M   'P 1'
#
loop_
_entity.id
_entity.type
_entity.pdbx_description
1 polymer ?
#
loop_
_entity_poly.entity_id
_entity_poly.type
_entity_poly.pdbx_seq_one_letter_code
_entity_poly.pdbx_strand_id
1 'polypeptide(L)'
;AILLTPIALFMTDFALSINWGFTGLYSAMLIQSLNAVGFLFFAYSIRYGKAIIVVPMMALAPVVTVILSLILYAVIPNPIIIGGMILAFIAIYLMAE
;
A
#
# COMPACT_ATOMS: atom_id res chain seq x y z
N ALA A 1 19.50 -0.54 -0.07
CA ALA A 1 19.13 -0.65 1.35
C ALA A 1 20.36 -0.59 2.25
N ILE A 2 21.27 -1.57 2.19
CA ILE A 2 22.44 -1.69 3.10
C ILE A 2 23.36 -0.45 3.11
N LEU A 3 23.57 0.20 1.96
CA LEU A 3 24.40 1.39 1.85
C LEU A 3 23.79 2.64 2.53
N LEU A 4 22.46 2.69 2.65
CA LEU A 4 21.72 3.83 3.21
C LEU A 4 21.36 3.62 4.70
N THR A 5 21.51 2.39 5.20
CA THR A 5 21.32 2.05 6.61
C THR A 5 22.11 2.94 7.58
N PRO A 6 23.41 3.27 7.36
CA PRO A 6 24.13 4.14 8.29
C PRO A 6 23.58 5.56 8.34
N ILE A 7 23.08 6.09 7.22
CA ILE A 7 22.47 7.43 7.15
C ILE A 7 21.14 7.44 7.91
N ALA A 8 20.33 6.39 7.74
CA ALA A 8 19.07 6.26 8.48
C ALA A 8 19.30 6.16 10.00
N LEU A 9 20.33 5.41 10.44
CA LEU A 9 20.71 5.35 11.84
C LEU A 9 21.17 6.71 12.40
N PHE A 10 21.86 7.52 11.59
CA PHE A 10 22.25 8.89 11.98
C PHE A 10 21.07 9.85 12.12
N MET A 11 20.02 9.67 11.31
CA MET A 11 18.79 10.47 11.39
C MET A 11 17.81 9.98 12.45
N THR A 12 18.05 8.79 13.02
CA THR A 12 17.16 8.20 14.03
C THR A 12 17.54 8.71 15.40
N ASP A 13 16.62 9.43 16.03
CA ASP A 13 16.79 9.86 17.41
C ASP A 13 16.38 8.71 18.36
N PHE A 14 17.39 8.05 18.94
CA PHE A 14 17.19 6.95 19.89
C PHE A 14 16.72 7.42 21.27
N ALA A 15 16.65 8.73 21.52
CA ALA A 15 16.09 9.27 22.76
C ALA A 15 14.56 9.14 22.83
N LEU A 16 13.89 8.91 21.70
CA LEU A 16 12.44 8.68 21.64
C LEU A 16 12.11 7.20 21.91
N SER A 17 11.01 6.97 22.63
CA SER A 17 10.54 5.61 22.92
C SER A 17 10.15 4.90 21.63
N ILE A 18 10.96 3.93 21.20
CA ILE A 18 10.63 3.07 20.07
C ILE A 18 9.43 2.20 20.47
N ASN A 19 8.39 2.21 19.64
CA ASN A 19 7.19 1.41 19.89
C ASN A 19 7.47 -0.07 19.57
N TRP A 20 8.04 -0.77 20.53
CA TRP A 20 8.25 -2.22 20.49
C TRP A 20 6.98 -3.03 20.73
N GLY A 21 5.87 -2.37 21.05
CA GLY A 21 4.59 -3.01 21.31
C GLY A 21 3.97 -3.62 20.06
N PHE A 22 2.82 -4.27 20.27
CA PHE A 22 2.07 -4.95 19.21
C PHE A 22 1.67 -3.99 18.06
N THR A 23 1.37 -2.74 18.41
CA THR A 23 0.98 -1.69 17.45
C THR A 23 2.17 -1.16 16.64
N GLY A 24 3.41 -1.33 17.10
CA GLY A 24 4.61 -0.83 16.43
C GLY A 24 5.36 -1.91 15.67
N LEU A 25 6.27 -2.64 16.33
CA LEU A 25 7.12 -3.62 15.66
C LEU A 25 6.31 -4.76 15.01
N TYR A 26 5.40 -5.39 15.75
CA TYR A 26 4.70 -6.58 15.27
C TYR A 26 3.77 -6.28 14.10
N SER A 27 3.05 -5.15 14.14
CA SER A 27 2.21 -4.69 13.03
C SER A 27 3.07 -4.38 11.80
N ALA A 28 4.22 -3.71 11.97
CA ALA A 28 5.15 -3.40 10.89
C ALA A 28 5.72 -4.68 10.25
N MET A 29 6.09 -5.68 11.05
CA MET A 29 6.55 -6.97 10.55
C MET A 29 5.47 -7.67 9.71
N LEU A 30 4.21 -7.65 10.16
CA LEU A 30 3.08 -8.20 9.40
C LEU A 30 2.85 -7.45 8.10
N ILE A 31 2.75 -6.11 8.16
CA ILE A 31 2.55 -5.26 6.97
C ILE A 31 3.65 -5.50 5.95
N GLN A 32 4.91 -5.55 6.39
CA GLN A 32 6.04 -5.74 5.49
C GLN A 32 6.10 -7.16 4.91
N SER A 33 5.68 -8.17 5.67
CA SER A 33 5.53 -9.54 5.17
C SER A 33 4.43 -9.63 4.10
N LEU A 34 3.26 -9.01 4.33
CA LEU A 34 2.19 -8.94 3.34
C LEU A 34 2.64 -8.19 2.07
N ASN A 35 3.39 -7.10 2.23
CA ASN A 35 3.97 -6.36 1.11
C ASN A 35 4.92 -7.23 0.28
N ALA A 36 5.80 -8.00 0.92
CA ALA A 36 6.70 -8.93 0.24
C ALA A 36 5.93 -10.00 -0.54
N VAL A 37 4.89 -10.59 0.06
CA VAL A 37 4.02 -11.56 -0.62
C VAL A 37 3.32 -10.94 -1.84
N GLY A 38 2.80 -9.71 -1.71
CA GLY A 38 2.21 -8.98 -2.83
C GLY A 38 3.19 -8.78 -3.99
N PHE A 39 4.44 -8.44 -3.68
CA PHE A 39 5.48 -8.27 -4.68
C PHE A 39 5.89 -9.59 -5.36
N LEU A 40 5.90 -10.70 -4.62
CA LEU A 40 6.12 -12.04 -5.19
C LEU A 40 5.03 -12.41 -6.20
N PHE A 41 3.76 -12.14 -5.89
CA PHE A 41 2.66 -12.35 -6.83
C PHE A 41 2.76 -11.44 -8.06
N PHE A 42 3.17 -10.18 -7.88
CA PHE A 42 3.43 -9.29 -9.00
C PHE A 42 4.53 -9.83 -9.92
N ALA A 43 5.67 -10.25 -9.36
CA ALA A 43 6.77 -10.83 -10.13
C ALA A 43 6.33 -12.11 -10.87
N TYR A 44 5.53 -12.96 -10.22
CA TYR A 44 4.94 -14.13 -10.87
C TYR A 44 3.98 -13.74 -12.01
N SER A 45 3.12 -12.74 -11.79
CA SER A 45 2.17 -12.25 -12.79
C SER A 45 2.88 -11.72 -14.05
N ILE A 46 3.99 -10.99 -13.89
CA ILE A 46 4.81 -10.52 -15.01
C ILE A 46 5.53 -11.66 -15.73
N ARG A 47 5.88 -12.73 -15.01
CA ARG A 47 6.56 -13.90 -15.61
C ARG A 47 5.66 -14.70 -16.55
N TYR A 48 4.37 -14.85 -16.22
CA TYR A 48 3.43 -15.66 -17.00
C TYR A 48 2.45 -14.83 -17.84
N GLY A 49 2.24 -13.56 -17.50
CA GLY A 49 1.38 -12.62 -18.22
C GLY A 49 2.17 -11.62 -19.06
N LYS A 50 1.47 -10.85 -19.89
CA LYS A 50 2.09 -9.72 -20.61
C LYS A 50 2.22 -8.54 -19.65
N ALA A 51 3.45 -8.02 -19.49
CA ALA A 51 3.72 -6.87 -18.62
C ALA A 51 2.84 -5.65 -18.93
N ILE A 52 2.51 -5.43 -20.21
CA ILE A 52 1.63 -4.34 -20.66
C ILE A 52 0.21 -4.41 -20.07
N ILE A 53 -0.26 -5.58 -19.64
CA ILE A 53 -1.59 -5.74 -19.03
C ILE A 53 -1.47 -5.68 -17.50
N VAL A 54 -0.43 -6.30 -16.94
CA VAL A 54 -0.27 -6.44 -15.49
C VAL A 54 0.13 -5.13 -14.82
N VAL A 55 0.96 -4.31 -15.47
CA VAL A 55 1.44 -3.04 -14.88
C VAL A 55 0.31 -2.03 -14.69
N PRO A 56 -0.55 -1.74 -15.69
CA PRO A 56 -1.74 -0.92 -15.48
C PRO A 56 -2.66 -1.40 -14.37
N MET A 57 -2.84 -2.72 -14.23
CA MET A 57 -3.67 -3.30 -13.17
C MET A 57 -3.13 -3.00 -11.77
N MET A 58 -1.82 -2.79 -11.62
CA MET A 58 -1.22 -2.41 -10.33
C MET A 58 -1.55 -0.96 -9.94
N ALA A 59 -1.78 -0.08 -10.92
CA ALA A 59 -2.21 1.30 -10.66
C ALA A 59 -3.60 1.38 -10.00
N LEU A 60 -4.39 0.31 -10.09
CA LEU A 60 -5.70 0.18 -9.42
C LEU A 60 -5.59 -0.21 -7.94
N ALA A 61 -4.38 -0.37 -7.38
CA ALA A 61 -4.18 -0.66 -5.96
C ALA A 61 -4.98 0.26 -5.00
N PRO A 62 -5.10 1.58 -5.22
CA PRO A 62 -5.90 2.45 -4.35
C PRO A 62 -7.39 2.06 -4.31
N VAL A 63 -7.94 1.52 -5.40
CA VAL A 63 -9.34 1.05 -5.47
C VAL A 63 -9.54 -0.11 -4.50
N VAL A 64 -8.62 -1.07 -4.51
CA VAL A 64 -8.66 -2.22 -3.60
C VAL A 64 -8.52 -1.75 -2.14
N THR A 65 -7.65 -0.79 -1.86
CA THR A 65 -7.50 -0.21 -0.52
C THR A 65 -8.78 0.46 -0.03
N VAL A 66 -9.47 1.22 -0.90
CA VAL A 66 -10.75 1.85 -0.55
C VAL A 66 -11.82 0.80 -0.24
N ILE A 67 -11.96 -0.22 -1.10
CA ILE A 67 -12.92 -1.32 -0.90
C ILE A 67 -12.64 -2.03 0.43
N LEU A 68 -11.38 -2.39 0.68
CA LEU A 68 -10.98 -3.06 1.92
C LEU A 68 -11.27 -2.20 3.14
N SER A 69 -11.04 -0.88 3.05
CA SER A 69 -11.35 0.06 4.13
C SER A 69 -12.85 0.11 4.43
N LEU A 70 -13.70 0.17 3.41
CA LEU A 70 -15.15 0.16 3.60
C LEU A 70 -15.65 -1.15 4.22
N ILE A 71 -15.07 -2.28 3.83
CA ILE A 71 -15.38 -3.61 4.40
C ILE A 71 -14.96 -3.68 5.88
N LEU A 72 -13.73 -3.26 6.20
CA LEU A 72 -13.17 -3.37 7.55
C LEU A 72 -13.80 -2.38 8.53
N TYR A 73 -13.99 -1.13 8.12
CA TYR A 73 -14.56 -0.10 8.99
C TYR A 73 -16.09 -0.18 9.07
N ALA A 74 -16.77 -0.76 8.06
CA ALA A 74 -18.22 -0.87 7.99
C ALA A 74 -18.98 0.46 8.24
N VAL A 75 -18.33 1.60 7.96
CA VAL A 75 -18.90 2.94 8.09
C VAL A 75 -19.21 3.48 6.71
N ILE A 76 -20.42 4.03 6.53
CA ILE A 76 -20.79 4.75 5.31
C ILE A 76 -20.18 6.16 5.39
N PRO A 77 -19.25 6.51 4.47
CA PRO A 77 -18.63 7.82 4.47
C PRO A 77 -19.63 8.92 4.06
N ASN A 78 -19.34 10.16 4.44
CA ASN A 78 -20.15 11.33 4.08
C ASN A 78 -20.31 11.45 2.55
N PRO A 79 -21.48 11.88 2.03
CA PRO A 79 -21.72 12.11 0.60
C PRO A 79 -20.60 12.85 -0.14
N ILE A 80 -19.94 13.82 0.48
CA ILE A 80 -18.82 14.57 -0.14
C ILE A 80 -17.61 13.64 -0.39
N ILE A 81 -17.28 12.78 0.58
CA ILE A 81 -16.17 11.82 0.47
C ILE A 81 -16.49 10.79 -0.62
N ILE A 82 -17.76 10.36 -0.73
CA ILE A 82 -18.20 9.45 -1.80
C ILE A 82 -18.00 10.11 -3.17
N GLY A 83 -18.40 11.38 -3.33
CA GLY A 83 -18.15 12.14 -4.55
C GLY A 83 -16.65 12.20 -4.90
N GLY A 84 -15.80 12.47 -3.91
CA GLY A 84 -14.34 12.46 -4.07
C GLY A 84 -13.78 11.10 -4.46
N MET A 85 -14.28 10.00 -3.87
CA MET A 85 -13.85 8.63 -4.21
C MET A 85 -14.21 8.27 -5.65
N ILE A 86 -15.43 8.61 -6.10
CA ILE A 86 -15.85 8.37 -7.48
C ILE A 86 -14.95 9.12 -8.46
N LEU A 87 -14.66 10.40 -8.18
CA LEU A 87 -13.79 11.22 -9.01
C LEU A 87 -12.35 10.67 -9.04
N ALA A 88 -11.84 10.19 -7.90
CA ALA A 88 -10.54 9.54 -7.82
C ALA A 88 -10.50 8.24 -8.65
N PHE A 89 -11.55 7.42 -8.64
CA PHE A 89 -11.62 6.22 -9.46
C PHE A 89 -11.61 6.52 -10.95
N ILE A 90 -12.31 7.57 -11.39
CA ILE A 90 -12.26 8.04 -12.78
C ILE A 90 -10.82 8.47 -13.13
N ALA A 91 -10.16 9.25 -12.27
CA ALA A 91 -8.79 9.69 -12.50
C ALA A 91 -7.78 8.53 -12.57
N ILE A 92 -7.90 7.54 -11.67
CA ILE A 92 -7.03 6.36 -11.67
C ILE A 92 -7.24 5.54 -12.96
N TYR A 93 -8.49 5.36 -13.38
CA TYR A 93 -8.80 4.65 -14.63
C TYR A 93 -8.18 5.36 -15.84
N LEU A 94 -8.33 6.69 -15.92
CA LEU A 94 -7.73 7.50 -16.99
C LEU A 94 -6.19 7.50 -16.97
N MET A 95 -5.56 7.31 -15.82
CA MET A 95 -4.09 7.22 -15.71
C MET A 95 -3.56 5.81 -16.04
N ALA A 96 -4.42 4.78 -15.94
CA ALA A 96 -4.05 3.40 -16.20
C ALA A 96 -4.13 3.04 -17.70
N GLU A 97 -4.85 3.82 -18.51
CA GLU A 97 -4.89 3.74 -19.97
C GLU A 97 -3.77 4.57 -20.62
#